data_AF-A0A8C3MUN2-F1
#
_entry.id   AF-A0A8C3MUN2-F1
#
_cell.length_a   1.000
_cell.length_b   1.000
_cell.length_c   1.000
_cell.angle_alpha   90.00
_cell.angle_beta   90.00
_cell.angle_gamma   90.00
#
_symmetry.space_group_name_H-M   'P 1'
#
loop_
_entity.id
_entity.type
_entity.pdbx_description
1 polymer ?
#
loop_
_entity_poly.entity_id
_entity_poly.type
_entity_poly.pdbx_seq_one_letter_code
_entity_poly.pdbx_strand_id
1 'polypeptide(L)'
;MRGRELQAAEEDSTNSFICVLKKMKEVRLMEKVVEETEEVRKLGRAWGALQGGRSRQGVALAVAAVSPQLWCCQAFTERMETLAEQWRDLHARRAQLKAHENERLRTQALKKAKEEKEENLKKESELLRARRELEALRKKHQKLSKKLVKYSRFKRYLEDVVENSQFPDIDDIISYYKAILRTCKDLLQSQWWHRQLMEQGKGLQQQLRAGKEAEILQCRNDLVQLKESFDQAQSDIRQWEDRWAQVQDRQARKAVELRSLTMAIHGLFHAASARLQPQGRVAAGDSHRQLDMIRQFIHDLQDFTEDMKERGRAL
;
A
#
# COMPACT_ATOMS: atom_id res chain seq x y z
N MET A 1 12.25 49.78 -8.80
CA MET A 1 11.50 50.60 -7.83
C MET A 1 11.88 50.19 -6.41
N ARG A 2 12.53 51.12 -5.69
CA ARG A 2 12.91 51.10 -4.26
C ARG A 2 14.00 50.13 -3.82
N GLY A 3 15.25 50.52 -4.08
CA GLY A 3 16.31 50.35 -3.09
C GLY A 3 16.10 51.37 -1.96
N ARG A 4 16.28 50.95 -0.71
CA ARG A 4 16.48 51.88 0.42
C ARG A 4 17.87 51.62 1.00
N GLU A 5 18.65 52.67 0.91
CA GLU A 5 19.98 52.82 1.45
C GLU A 5 19.93 52.85 2.98
N LEU A 6 20.98 52.30 3.56
CA LEU A 6 21.39 52.51 4.93
C LEU A 6 21.80 53.98 5.08
N GLN A 7 21.19 54.72 6.00
CA GLN A 7 21.81 55.90 6.57
C GLN A 7 21.92 55.71 8.08
N ALA A 8 23.14 55.97 8.53
CA ALA A 8 23.67 55.70 9.86
C ALA A 8 23.00 56.60 10.90
N ALA A 9 22.55 55.99 12.00
CA ALA A 9 22.33 56.69 13.25
C ALA A 9 23.69 56.81 13.95
N GLU A 10 24.46 57.81 13.56
CA GLU A 10 25.78 58.11 14.13
C GLU A 10 25.84 59.58 14.54
N GLU A 11 24.89 60.06 15.36
CA GLU A 11 24.90 61.45 15.87
C GLU A 11 24.58 61.62 17.37
N ASP A 12 24.45 60.54 18.17
CA ASP A 12 24.16 60.67 19.60
C ASP A 12 25.40 60.57 20.51
N SER A 13 26.52 60.06 20.00
CA SER A 13 27.76 59.92 20.78
C SER A 13 28.47 61.26 21.04
N THR A 14 28.42 62.17 20.06
CA THR A 14 29.12 63.46 20.10
C THR A 14 28.49 64.42 21.12
N ASN A 15 27.17 64.36 21.30
CA ASN A 15 26.45 65.17 22.29
C ASN A 15 26.72 64.73 23.74
N SER A 16 26.90 63.43 23.97
CA SER A 16 27.22 62.90 25.30
C SER A 16 28.64 63.32 25.76
N PHE A 17 29.62 63.25 24.87
CA PHE A 17 31.01 63.60 25.20
C PHE A 17 31.18 65.11 25.41
N ILE A 18 30.51 65.96 24.61
CA ILE A 18 30.52 67.41 24.81
C ILE A 18 29.86 67.80 26.15
N CYS A 19 28.80 67.11 26.56
CA CYS A 19 28.14 67.34 27.85
C CYS A 19 29.06 67.00 29.04
N VAL A 20 29.80 65.90 28.94
CA VAL A 20 30.78 65.49 29.98
C VAL A 20 31.95 66.48 30.06
N LEU A 21 32.49 66.94 28.92
CA LEU A 21 33.57 67.94 28.90
C LEU A 21 33.13 69.29 29.49
N LYS A 22 31.88 69.71 29.25
CA LYS A 22 31.33 70.93 29.84
C LYS A 22 31.23 70.81 31.37
N LYS A 23 30.73 69.67 31.88
CA LYS A 23 30.68 69.40 33.32
C LYS A 23 32.07 69.32 33.95
N MET A 24 33.05 68.73 33.29
CA MET A 24 34.44 68.69 33.78
C MET A 24 35.08 70.08 33.87
N LYS A 25 34.71 71.01 32.99
CA LYS A 25 35.17 72.40 33.01
C LYS A 25 34.51 73.20 34.14
N GLU A 26 33.22 72.95 34.39
CA GLU A 26 32.48 73.52 35.54
C GLU A 26 33.03 73.03 36.89
N VAL A 27 33.36 71.74 37.00
CA VAL A 27 33.98 71.18 38.23
C VAL A 27 35.36 71.78 38.49
N ARG A 28 36.20 71.97 37.46
CA ARG A 28 37.50 72.65 37.61
C ARG A 28 37.37 74.13 37.99
N LEU A 29 36.33 74.81 37.52
CA LEU A 29 36.05 76.19 37.92
C LEU A 29 35.57 76.24 39.38
N MET A 30 34.77 75.27 39.84
CA MET A 30 34.40 75.16 41.25
C MET A 30 35.59 74.83 42.15
N GLU A 31 36.52 73.97 41.73
CA GLU A 31 37.75 73.69 42.50
C GLU A 31 38.62 74.94 42.69
N LYS A 32 38.78 75.77 41.65
CA LYS A 32 39.49 77.06 41.78
C LYS A 32 38.79 78.02 42.75
N VAL A 33 37.46 78.10 42.72
CA VAL A 33 36.70 78.92 43.67
C VAL A 33 36.85 78.37 45.10
N VAL A 34 36.93 77.05 45.28
CA VAL A 34 37.17 76.44 46.59
C VAL A 34 38.58 76.74 47.10
N GLU A 35 39.62 76.64 46.27
CA GLU A 35 40.99 77.03 46.62
C GLU A 35 41.10 78.51 46.99
N GLU A 36 40.45 79.41 46.23
CA GLU A 36 40.41 80.84 46.54
C GLU A 36 39.68 81.11 47.88
N THR A 37 38.60 80.38 48.18
CA THR A 37 37.93 80.50 49.49
C THR A 37 38.74 79.91 50.65
N GLU A 38 39.62 78.93 50.40
CA GLU A 38 40.56 78.41 51.40
C GLU A 38 41.73 79.34 51.66
N GLU A 39 42.23 80.04 50.63
CA GLU A 39 43.22 81.11 50.78
C GLU A 39 42.62 82.31 51.55
N VAL A 40 41.37 82.70 51.28
CA VAL A 40 40.65 83.71 52.10
C VAL A 40 40.48 83.24 53.55
N ARG A 41 40.24 81.94 53.78
CA ARG A 41 40.14 81.36 55.13
C ARG A 41 41.51 81.28 55.83
N LYS A 42 42.61 81.07 55.10
CA LYS A 42 43.98 81.17 55.64
C LYS A 42 44.38 82.60 55.94
N LEU A 43 44.03 83.57 55.09
CA LEU A 43 44.25 85.00 55.34
C LEU A 43 43.42 85.49 56.54
N GLY A 44 42.19 85.01 56.71
CA GLY A 44 41.39 85.26 57.93
C GLY A 44 42.02 84.68 59.21
N ARG A 45 42.67 83.50 59.12
CA ARG A 45 43.44 82.92 60.23
C ARG A 45 44.78 83.63 60.48
N ALA A 46 45.42 84.18 59.44
CA ALA A 46 46.64 84.98 59.56
C ALA A 46 46.37 86.40 60.13
N TRP A 47 45.22 87.02 59.81
CA TRP A 47 44.81 88.30 60.38
C TRP A 47 44.39 88.18 61.86
N GLY A 48 43.78 87.05 62.25
CA GLY A 48 43.50 86.71 63.66
C GLY A 48 44.75 86.43 64.50
N ALA A 49 45.88 86.04 63.88
CA ALA A 49 47.14 85.79 64.56
C ALA A 49 48.02 87.05 64.73
N LEU A 50 47.76 88.13 63.99
CA LEU A 50 48.52 89.39 64.04
C LEU A 50 47.96 90.45 65.03
N GLN A 51 46.86 90.15 65.73
CA GLN A 51 46.24 91.03 66.73
C GLN A 51 45.95 90.34 68.09
N GLY A 52 46.75 89.34 68.45
CA GLY A 52 46.65 88.63 69.73
C GLY A 52 48.00 88.44 70.39
N GLY A 53 48.57 89.53 70.95
CA GLY A 53 49.90 89.45 71.56
C GLY A 53 50.40 90.74 72.23
N ARG A 54 49.67 91.27 73.22
CA ARG A 54 50.27 92.12 74.26
C ARG A 54 49.73 91.71 75.63
N SER A 55 50.61 91.06 76.38
CA SER A 55 50.50 90.80 77.82
C SER A 55 50.45 92.12 78.61
N ARG A 56 49.63 92.16 79.67
CA ARG A 56 50.05 92.62 81.00
C ARG A 56 49.07 92.17 82.07
N GLN A 57 49.60 91.40 83.02
CA GLN A 57 49.05 91.20 84.36
C GLN A 57 49.01 92.53 85.13
N GLY A 58 48.04 92.69 86.03
CA GLY A 58 48.14 93.57 87.20
C GLY A 58 46.88 94.37 87.50
N VAL A 59 46.43 94.30 88.76
CA VAL A 59 45.33 95.04 89.42
C VAL A 59 43.93 94.45 89.14
N ALA A 60 43.42 93.46 89.89
CA ALA A 60 43.11 93.39 91.32
C ALA A 60 42.12 94.47 91.83
N LEU A 61 40.96 93.98 92.27
CA LEU A 61 40.09 94.53 93.32
C LEU A 61 39.30 95.83 93.07
N ALA A 62 38.01 95.67 92.77
CA ALA A 62 36.90 96.37 93.42
C ALA A 62 35.59 95.63 93.07
N VAL A 63 35.14 94.73 93.94
CA VAL A 63 33.97 94.94 94.82
C VAL A 63 32.64 94.98 94.06
N ALA A 64 31.98 93.82 94.10
CA ALA A 64 30.57 93.61 94.40
C ALA A 64 29.59 94.75 94.09
N ALA A 65 28.75 94.51 93.08
CA ALA A 65 27.32 94.82 93.15
C ALA A 65 26.56 93.95 92.13
N VAL A 66 25.83 92.97 92.65
CA VAL A 66 24.55 92.41 92.16
C VAL A 66 24.28 92.53 90.65
N SER A 67 24.26 91.39 89.93
CA SER A 67 23.22 91.15 88.93
C SER A 67 23.17 89.69 88.39
N PRO A 68 22.02 89.24 87.86
CA PRO A 68 21.65 87.84 87.60
C PRO A 68 22.38 87.12 86.44
N GLN A 69 23.72 87.19 86.35
CA GLN A 69 24.46 86.78 85.13
C GLN A 69 25.26 85.48 85.24
N LEU A 70 25.59 84.97 86.43
CA LEU A 70 26.35 83.71 86.57
C LEU A 70 25.51 82.43 86.47
N TRP A 71 24.21 82.51 86.79
CA TRP A 71 23.26 81.46 86.39
C TRP A 71 23.09 81.40 84.86
N CYS A 72 23.35 82.51 84.15
CA CYS A 72 23.38 82.51 82.69
C CYS A 72 24.59 81.76 82.12
N CYS A 73 25.74 81.66 82.81
CA CYS A 73 26.95 81.05 82.25
C CYS A 73 26.88 79.52 82.17
N GLN A 74 26.43 78.83 83.22
CA GLN A 74 26.24 77.37 83.19
C GLN A 74 25.06 76.98 82.29
N ALA A 75 23.95 77.74 82.36
CA ALA A 75 22.82 77.57 81.46
C ALA A 75 23.19 77.86 79.99
N PHE A 76 24.18 78.72 79.74
CA PHE A 76 24.69 79.02 78.40
C PHE A 76 25.62 77.93 77.87
N THR A 77 26.51 77.38 78.70
CA THR A 77 27.37 76.25 78.29
C THR A 77 26.55 75.00 77.99
N GLU A 78 25.55 74.67 78.82
CA GLU A 78 24.63 73.55 78.52
C GLU A 78 23.81 73.82 77.24
N ARG A 79 23.37 75.07 77.00
CA ARG A 79 22.73 75.46 75.73
C ARG A 79 23.66 75.33 74.52
N MET A 80 24.93 75.65 74.69
CA MET A 80 25.93 75.54 73.61
C MET A 80 26.32 74.10 73.34
N GLU A 81 26.39 73.24 74.36
CA GLU A 81 26.64 71.81 74.22
C GLU A 81 25.45 71.10 73.57
N THR A 82 24.22 71.41 74.00
CA THR A 82 23.00 70.90 73.35
C THR A 82 22.88 71.37 71.90
N LEU A 83 23.25 72.62 71.59
CA LEU A 83 23.37 73.08 70.21
C LEU A 83 24.46 72.32 69.44
N ALA A 84 25.63 72.07 70.03
CA ALA A 84 26.70 71.32 69.37
C ALA A 84 26.32 69.86 69.12
N GLU A 85 25.56 69.24 70.02
CA GLU A 85 24.94 67.92 69.82
C GLU A 85 23.91 67.94 68.70
N GLN A 86 23.01 68.93 68.68
CA GLN A 86 22.07 69.13 67.57
C GLN A 86 22.77 69.31 66.23
N TRP A 87 23.88 70.05 66.18
CA TRP A 87 24.69 70.20 64.97
C TRP A 87 25.35 68.89 64.53
N ARG A 88 25.92 68.12 65.48
CA ARG A 88 26.48 66.79 65.19
C ARG A 88 25.41 65.84 64.68
N ASP A 89 24.22 65.85 65.27
CA ASP A 89 23.07 65.06 64.83
C ASP A 89 22.59 65.45 63.43
N LEU A 90 22.49 66.75 63.13
CA LEU A 90 22.12 67.21 61.79
C LEU A 90 23.18 66.82 60.75
N HIS A 91 24.46 66.89 61.10
CA HIS A 91 25.55 66.44 60.23
C HIS A 91 25.53 64.93 60.01
N ALA A 92 25.30 64.14 61.06
CA ALA A 92 25.12 62.69 60.97
C ALA A 92 23.91 62.34 60.11
N ARG A 93 22.76 62.99 60.31
CA ARG A 93 21.55 62.83 59.49
C ARG A 93 21.80 63.20 58.03
N ARG A 94 22.51 64.30 57.76
CA ARG A 94 22.88 64.70 56.39
C ARG A 94 23.81 63.69 55.73
N ALA A 95 24.78 63.15 56.46
CA ALA A 95 25.67 62.10 55.96
C ALA A 95 24.89 60.80 55.66
N GLN A 96 23.97 60.40 56.55
CA GLN A 96 23.07 59.26 56.35
C GLN A 96 22.18 59.45 55.11
N LEU A 97 21.57 60.63 54.93
CA LEU A 97 20.75 60.92 53.74
C LEU A 97 21.58 60.84 52.45
N LYS A 98 22.80 61.41 52.43
CA LYS A 98 23.71 61.30 51.27
C LYS A 98 24.13 59.87 50.99
N ALA A 99 24.40 59.06 52.03
CA ALA A 99 24.75 57.66 51.88
C ALA A 99 23.57 56.86 51.28
N HIS A 100 22.35 57.05 51.82
CA HIS A 100 21.13 56.46 51.29
C HIS A 100 20.83 56.88 49.84
N GLU A 101 21.02 58.16 49.51
CA GLU A 101 20.82 58.64 48.14
C GLU A 101 21.83 58.04 47.16
N ASN A 102 23.11 57.97 47.55
CA ASN A 102 24.14 57.30 46.77
C ASN A 102 23.87 55.79 46.60
N GLU A 103 23.39 55.12 47.65
CA GLU A 103 23.01 53.72 47.59
C GLU A 103 21.79 53.49 46.68
N ARG A 104 20.80 54.39 46.71
CA ARG A 104 19.66 54.40 45.78
C ARG A 104 20.11 54.57 44.32
N LEU A 105 21.02 55.50 44.05
CA LEU A 105 21.55 55.70 42.70
C LEU A 105 22.38 54.51 42.23
N ARG A 106 23.21 53.92 43.10
CA ARG A 106 23.98 52.69 42.80
C ARG A 106 23.06 51.52 42.48
N THR A 107 22.04 51.27 43.28
CA THR A 107 21.07 50.19 43.05
C THR A 107 20.29 50.41 41.75
N GLN A 108 19.89 51.65 41.44
CA GLN A 108 19.23 51.97 40.18
C GLN A 108 20.15 51.74 38.96
N ALA A 109 21.41 52.18 39.05
CA ALA A 109 22.39 51.96 37.99
C ALA A 109 22.66 50.46 37.76
N LEU A 110 22.80 49.69 38.83
CA LEU A 110 22.98 48.24 38.76
C LEU A 110 21.75 47.54 38.16
N LYS A 111 20.52 47.99 38.50
CA LYS A 111 19.29 47.44 37.92
C LYS A 111 19.23 47.68 36.42
N LYS A 112 19.48 48.93 35.97
CA LYS A 112 19.53 49.27 34.54
C LYS A 112 20.60 48.46 33.80
N ALA A 113 21.79 48.32 34.38
CA ALA A 113 22.87 47.53 33.78
C ALA A 113 22.51 46.03 33.67
N LYS A 114 21.70 45.49 34.59
CA LYS A 114 21.20 44.11 34.51
C LYS A 114 20.14 43.97 33.41
N GLU A 115 19.17 44.89 33.37
CA GLU A 115 18.11 44.91 32.35
C GLU A 115 18.71 45.01 30.93
N GLU A 116 19.68 45.90 30.72
CA GLU A 116 20.37 46.06 29.43
C GLU A 116 21.14 44.79 29.04
N LYS A 117 21.81 44.13 30.00
CA LYS A 117 22.48 42.85 29.74
C LYS A 117 21.48 41.76 29.35
N GLU A 118 20.35 41.65 30.03
CA GLU A 118 19.31 40.68 29.69
C GLU A 118 18.70 40.95 28.31
N GLU A 119 18.44 42.21 27.97
CA GLU A 119 17.98 42.59 26.62
C GLU A 119 19.02 42.28 25.55
N ASN A 120 20.30 42.55 25.81
CA ASN A 120 21.38 42.24 24.89
C ASN A 120 21.50 40.73 24.67
N LEU A 121 21.38 39.91 25.71
CA LEU A 121 21.34 38.45 25.59
C LEU A 121 20.15 37.96 24.75
N LYS A 122 18.97 38.57 24.91
CA LYS A 122 17.79 38.26 24.08
C LYS A 122 18.07 38.59 22.61
N LYS A 123 18.54 39.80 22.33
CA LYS A 123 18.91 40.26 20.97
C LYS A 123 19.99 39.38 20.34
N GLU A 124 21.01 38.99 21.09
CA GLU A 124 22.07 38.08 20.63
C GLU A 124 21.51 36.69 20.29
N SER A 125 20.62 36.15 21.12
CA SER A 125 19.99 34.85 20.85
C SER A 125 19.12 34.87 19.57
N GLU A 126 18.39 35.97 19.35
CA GLU A 126 17.58 36.19 18.15
C GLU A 126 18.46 36.35 16.90
N LEU A 127 19.56 37.10 17.03
CA LEU A 127 20.54 37.28 15.96
C LEU A 127 21.18 35.95 15.56
N LEU A 128 21.52 35.10 16.53
CA LEU A 128 22.01 33.75 16.27
C LEU A 128 20.96 32.87 15.57
N ARG A 129 19.68 32.97 15.97
CA ARG A 129 18.58 32.23 15.31
C ARG A 129 18.43 32.68 13.86
N ALA A 130 18.35 33.99 13.62
CA ALA A 130 18.24 34.56 12.28
C ALA A 130 19.44 34.19 11.39
N ARG A 131 20.66 34.19 11.95
CA ARG A 131 21.86 33.74 11.22
C ARG A 131 21.75 32.28 10.77
N ARG A 132 21.31 31.37 11.65
CA ARG A 132 21.13 29.95 11.31
C ARG A 132 20.09 29.75 10.21
N GLU A 133 18.97 30.47 10.29
CA GLU A 133 17.92 30.43 9.26
C GLU A 133 18.42 30.93 7.91
N LEU A 134 19.17 32.03 7.92
CA LEU A 134 19.76 32.61 6.71
C LEU A 134 20.76 31.65 6.05
N GLU A 135 21.59 30.96 6.84
CA GLU A 135 22.47 29.90 6.34
C GLU A 135 21.70 28.70 5.76
N ALA A 136 20.62 28.28 6.43
CA ALA A 136 19.77 27.19 5.93
C ALA A 136 19.11 27.55 4.59
N LEU A 137 18.60 28.79 4.45
CA LEU A 137 18.06 29.31 3.21
C LEU A 137 19.12 29.42 2.12
N ARG A 138 20.33 29.91 2.44
CA ARG A 138 21.46 29.93 1.50
C ARG A 138 21.78 28.53 0.98
N LYS A 139 21.83 27.52 1.86
CA LYS A 139 22.05 26.11 1.46
C LYS A 139 20.93 25.59 0.56
N LYS A 140 19.66 25.90 0.84
CA LYS A 140 18.52 25.54 -0.02
C LYS A 140 18.61 26.21 -1.39
N HIS A 141 18.90 27.51 -1.42
CA HIS A 141 19.07 28.27 -2.67
C HIS A 141 20.21 27.72 -3.52
N GLN A 142 21.38 27.43 -2.92
CA GLN A 142 22.50 26.79 -3.63
C GLN A 142 22.12 25.43 -4.21
N LYS A 143 21.38 24.58 -3.47
CA LYS A 143 20.89 23.29 -3.99
C LYS A 143 19.97 23.48 -5.20
N LEU A 144 19.06 24.44 -5.16
CA LEU A 144 18.13 24.75 -6.25
C LEU A 144 18.85 25.35 -7.46
N SER A 145 19.77 26.29 -7.23
CA SER A 145 20.58 26.89 -8.30
C SER A 145 21.41 25.84 -9.04
N LYS A 146 22.06 24.91 -8.31
CA LYS A 146 22.76 23.77 -8.92
C LYS A 146 21.83 22.90 -9.77
N LYS A 147 20.59 22.65 -9.32
CA LYS A 147 19.59 21.92 -10.12
C LYS A 147 19.17 22.70 -11.36
N LEU A 148 18.94 24.00 -11.23
CA LEU A 148 18.53 24.88 -12.33
C LEU A 148 19.59 24.87 -13.45
N VAL A 149 20.87 24.94 -13.11
CA VAL A 149 21.98 24.85 -14.07
C VAL A 149 22.04 23.48 -14.74
N LYS A 150 21.72 22.38 -14.04
CA LYS A 150 21.60 21.06 -14.69
C LYS A 150 20.41 21.02 -15.66
N TYR A 151 19.27 21.58 -15.25
CA TYR A 151 18.07 21.59 -16.07
C TYR A 151 18.08 22.59 -17.22
N SER A 152 18.95 23.61 -17.19
CA SER A 152 19.04 24.59 -18.29
C SER A 152 19.46 23.94 -19.61
N ARG A 153 20.34 22.93 -19.58
CA ARG A 153 20.70 22.15 -20.76
C ARG A 153 19.50 21.42 -21.37
N PHE A 154 18.64 20.84 -20.53
CA PHE A 154 17.44 20.14 -20.97
C PHE A 154 16.36 21.12 -21.44
N LYS A 155 16.21 22.26 -20.76
CA LYS A 155 15.32 23.35 -21.19
C LYS A 155 15.70 23.83 -22.57
N ARG A 156 16.98 24.14 -22.81
CA ARG A 156 17.46 24.61 -24.12
C ARG A 156 17.24 23.57 -25.22
N TYR A 157 17.50 22.31 -24.93
CA TYR A 157 17.17 21.23 -25.86
C TYR A 157 15.66 21.18 -26.19
N LEU A 158 14.79 21.32 -25.19
CA LEU A 158 13.34 21.32 -25.42
C LEU A 158 12.89 22.58 -26.18
N GLU A 159 13.49 23.74 -25.93
CA GLU A 159 13.29 24.97 -26.71
C GLU A 159 13.69 24.74 -28.18
N ASP A 160 14.87 24.16 -28.43
CA ASP A 160 15.32 23.81 -29.78
C ASP A 160 14.34 22.81 -30.46
N VAL A 161 13.79 21.84 -29.73
CA VAL A 161 12.81 20.89 -30.26
C VAL A 161 11.49 21.57 -30.58
N VAL A 162 11.02 22.49 -29.74
CA VAL A 162 9.82 23.31 -30.02
C VAL A 162 10.01 24.10 -31.30
N GLU A 163 11.15 24.80 -31.45
CA GLU A 163 11.46 25.58 -32.65
C GLU A 163 11.45 24.75 -33.94
N ASN A 164 11.84 23.48 -33.86
CA ASN A 164 11.94 22.57 -35.01
C ASN A 164 10.73 21.64 -35.19
N SER A 165 9.68 21.79 -34.40
CA SER A 165 8.53 20.86 -34.41
C SER A 165 7.19 21.58 -34.57
N GLN A 166 6.12 20.79 -34.60
CA GLN A 166 4.75 21.27 -34.73
C GLN A 166 4.16 21.75 -33.39
N PHE A 167 4.89 21.59 -32.29
CA PHE A 167 4.40 21.90 -30.95
C PHE A 167 4.61 23.39 -30.64
N PRO A 168 3.58 24.11 -30.19
CA PRO A 168 3.68 25.54 -29.84
C PRO A 168 4.62 25.82 -28.67
N ASP A 169 4.57 24.98 -27.64
CA ASP A 169 5.42 25.13 -26.45
C ASP A 169 5.88 23.79 -25.85
N ILE A 170 6.72 23.89 -24.83
CA ILE A 170 7.29 22.73 -24.13
C ILE A 170 6.21 21.96 -23.36
N ASP A 171 5.20 22.65 -22.85
CA ASP A 171 4.12 22.04 -22.08
C ASP A 171 3.21 21.19 -22.96
N ASP A 172 3.02 21.58 -24.23
CA ASP A 172 2.33 20.79 -25.25
C ASP A 172 3.09 19.50 -25.57
N ILE A 173 4.42 19.57 -25.73
CA ILE A 173 5.27 18.37 -25.89
C ILE A 173 5.12 17.44 -24.69
N ILE A 174 5.18 17.99 -23.47
CA ILE A 174 5.04 17.21 -22.24
C ILE A 174 3.64 16.58 -22.16
N SER A 175 2.60 17.33 -22.53
CA SER A 175 1.22 16.87 -22.50
C SER A 175 0.99 15.76 -23.53
N TYR A 176 1.52 15.93 -24.74
CA TYR A 176 1.50 14.91 -25.79
C TYR A 176 2.25 13.65 -25.38
N TYR A 177 3.46 13.78 -24.82
CA TYR A 177 4.22 12.63 -24.32
C TYR A 177 3.46 11.89 -23.20
N LYS A 178 2.86 12.62 -22.25
CA LYS A 178 2.00 12.03 -21.21
C LYS A 178 0.80 11.31 -21.81
N ALA A 179 0.17 11.87 -22.85
CA ALA A 179 -0.94 11.23 -23.56
C ALA A 179 -0.47 9.94 -24.24
N ILE A 180 0.66 9.96 -24.95
CA ILE A 180 1.26 8.75 -25.54
C ILE A 180 1.50 7.70 -24.46
N LEU A 181 2.16 8.04 -23.36
CA LEU A 181 2.44 7.08 -22.29
C LEU A 181 1.17 6.44 -21.72
N ARG A 182 0.09 7.22 -21.54
CA ARG A 182 -1.22 6.69 -21.12
C ARG A 182 -1.76 5.73 -22.17
N THR A 183 -1.80 6.14 -23.44
CA THR A 183 -2.27 5.27 -24.51
C THR A 183 -1.45 3.99 -24.63
N CYS A 184 -0.12 4.04 -24.51
CA CYS A 184 0.74 2.86 -24.53
C CYS A 184 0.42 1.91 -23.37
N LYS A 185 0.21 2.45 -22.16
CA LYS A 185 -0.17 1.67 -20.99
C LYS A 185 -1.53 0.99 -21.20
N ASP A 186 -2.52 1.72 -21.70
CA ASP A 186 -3.86 1.20 -21.96
C ASP A 186 -3.83 0.14 -23.07
N LEU A 187 -3.03 0.35 -24.13
CA LEU A 187 -2.85 -0.61 -25.22
C LEU A 187 -2.21 -1.92 -24.72
N LEU A 188 -1.17 -1.82 -23.89
CA LEU A 188 -0.50 -2.98 -23.28
C LEU A 188 -1.47 -3.77 -22.39
N GLN A 189 -2.25 -3.06 -21.58
CA GLN A 189 -3.24 -3.69 -20.71
C GLN A 189 -4.38 -4.36 -21.52
N SER A 190 -4.89 -3.70 -22.55
CA SER A 190 -5.89 -4.25 -23.46
C SER A 190 -5.35 -5.48 -24.20
N GLN A 191 -4.13 -5.41 -24.75
CA GLN A 191 -3.47 -6.53 -25.40
C GLN A 191 -3.33 -7.73 -24.45
N TRP A 192 -2.95 -7.48 -23.20
CA TRP A 192 -2.88 -8.52 -22.18
C TRP A 192 -4.24 -9.18 -21.95
N TRP A 193 -5.33 -8.40 -21.78
CA TRP A 193 -6.69 -8.93 -21.63
C TRP A 193 -7.15 -9.74 -22.83
N HIS A 194 -6.92 -9.26 -24.05
CA HIS A 194 -7.23 -10.01 -25.27
C HIS A 194 -6.46 -11.33 -25.33
N ARG A 195 -5.18 -11.34 -24.95
CA ARG A 195 -4.39 -12.57 -24.89
C ARG A 195 -4.96 -13.56 -23.88
N GLN A 196 -5.38 -13.10 -22.70
CA GLN A 196 -6.01 -13.96 -21.69
C GLN A 196 -7.33 -14.56 -22.21
N LEU A 197 -8.19 -13.74 -22.82
CA LEU A 197 -9.46 -14.22 -23.36
C LEU A 197 -9.24 -15.22 -24.51
N MET A 198 -8.23 -14.98 -25.36
CA MET A 198 -7.88 -15.91 -26.43
C MET A 198 -7.34 -17.24 -25.89
N GLU A 199 -6.49 -17.23 -24.86
CA GLU A 199 -6.03 -18.47 -24.23
C GLU A 199 -7.16 -19.25 -23.55
N GLN A 200 -8.10 -18.56 -22.89
CA GLN A 200 -9.30 -19.19 -22.35
C GLN A 200 -10.16 -19.80 -23.47
N GLY A 201 -10.39 -19.06 -24.55
CA GLY A 201 -11.14 -19.54 -25.71
C GLY A 201 -10.49 -20.77 -26.37
N LYS A 202 -9.16 -20.77 -26.52
CA LYS A 202 -8.39 -21.93 -26.99
C LYS A 202 -8.56 -23.14 -26.07
N GLY A 203 -8.49 -22.93 -24.75
CA GLY A 203 -8.69 -23.99 -23.76
C GLY A 203 -10.08 -24.63 -23.88
N LEU A 204 -11.14 -23.81 -23.95
CA LEU A 204 -12.50 -24.30 -24.16
C LEU A 204 -12.66 -25.04 -25.49
N GLN A 205 -12.08 -24.50 -26.56
CA GLN A 205 -12.12 -25.14 -27.88
C GLN A 205 -11.43 -26.52 -27.89
N GLN A 206 -10.29 -26.64 -27.22
CA GLN A 206 -9.57 -27.91 -27.08
C GLN A 206 -10.39 -28.93 -26.27
N GLN A 207 -11.03 -28.50 -25.18
CA GLN A 207 -11.91 -29.37 -24.38
C GLN A 207 -13.11 -29.87 -25.18
N LEU A 208 -13.79 -28.98 -25.90
CA LEU A 208 -14.91 -29.36 -26.77
C LEU A 208 -14.47 -30.33 -27.87
N ARG A 209 -13.31 -30.07 -28.49
CA ARG A 209 -12.74 -30.96 -29.50
C ARG A 209 -12.45 -32.35 -28.92
N ALA A 210 -11.75 -32.43 -27.80
CA ALA A 210 -11.43 -33.69 -27.14
C ALA A 210 -12.70 -34.47 -26.73
N GLY A 211 -13.72 -33.77 -26.22
CA GLY A 211 -15.02 -34.36 -25.92
C GLY A 211 -15.69 -34.95 -27.16
N LYS A 212 -15.71 -34.20 -28.26
CA LYS A 212 -16.28 -34.69 -29.54
C LYS A 212 -15.48 -35.84 -30.14
N GLU A 213 -14.15 -35.81 -30.05
CA GLU A 213 -13.31 -36.93 -30.49
C GLU A 213 -13.59 -38.19 -29.66
N ALA A 214 -13.77 -38.06 -28.34
CA ALA A 214 -14.16 -39.17 -27.47
C ALA A 214 -15.56 -39.72 -27.81
N GLU A 215 -16.55 -38.85 -28.03
CA GLU A 215 -17.90 -39.25 -28.47
C GLU A 215 -17.83 -40.03 -29.81
N ILE A 216 -17.06 -39.54 -30.79
CA ILE A 216 -16.89 -40.22 -32.08
C ILE A 216 -16.24 -41.59 -31.90
N LEU A 217 -15.22 -41.70 -31.05
CA LEU A 217 -14.57 -42.97 -30.75
C LEU A 217 -15.53 -43.96 -30.09
N GLN A 218 -16.39 -43.48 -29.19
CA GLN A 218 -17.43 -44.30 -28.56
C GLN A 218 -18.44 -44.79 -29.60
N CYS A 219 -19.01 -43.89 -30.41
CA CYS A 219 -19.93 -44.29 -31.48
C CYS A 219 -19.29 -45.29 -32.46
N ARG A 220 -18.00 -45.15 -32.76
CA ARG A 220 -17.28 -46.10 -33.61
C ARG A 220 -17.16 -47.46 -32.93
N ASN A 221 -16.91 -47.51 -31.63
CA ASN A 221 -16.87 -48.77 -30.88
C ASN A 221 -18.25 -49.45 -30.90
N ASP A 222 -19.31 -48.70 -30.61
CA ASP A 222 -20.69 -49.20 -30.62
C ASP A 222 -21.08 -49.74 -32.02
N LEU A 223 -20.68 -49.04 -33.09
CA LEU A 223 -20.91 -49.49 -34.46
C LEU A 223 -20.19 -50.81 -34.76
N VAL A 224 -18.96 -50.99 -34.28
CA VAL A 224 -18.23 -52.25 -34.45
C VAL A 224 -18.93 -53.38 -33.69
N GLN A 225 -19.31 -53.15 -32.43
CA GLN A 225 -20.03 -54.15 -31.63
C GLN A 225 -21.37 -54.54 -32.27
N LEU A 226 -22.13 -53.56 -32.74
CA LEU A 226 -23.41 -53.82 -33.39
C LEU A 226 -23.22 -54.63 -34.68
N LYS A 227 -22.19 -54.31 -35.47
CA LYS A 227 -21.86 -55.07 -36.68
C LYS A 227 -21.45 -56.50 -36.38
N GLU A 228 -20.62 -56.72 -35.36
CA GLU A 228 -20.24 -58.06 -34.91
C GLU A 228 -21.48 -58.87 -34.48
N SER A 229 -22.40 -58.26 -33.72
CA SER A 229 -23.65 -58.92 -33.31
C SER A 229 -24.55 -59.26 -34.51
N PHE A 230 -24.59 -58.39 -35.52
CA PHE A 230 -25.34 -58.60 -36.75
C PHE A 230 -24.75 -59.74 -37.58
N ASP A 231 -23.43 -59.74 -37.77
CA ASP A 231 -22.72 -60.79 -38.52
C ASP A 231 -22.89 -62.16 -37.83
N GLN A 232 -22.86 -62.18 -36.49
CA GLN A 232 -23.13 -63.38 -35.70
C GLN A 232 -24.58 -63.87 -35.91
N ALA A 233 -25.58 -62.99 -35.77
CA ALA A 233 -26.97 -63.35 -35.99
C ALA A 233 -27.22 -63.86 -37.42
N GLN A 234 -26.56 -63.26 -38.42
CA GLN A 234 -26.67 -63.69 -39.81
C GLN A 234 -26.03 -65.08 -40.03
N SER A 235 -24.89 -65.36 -39.40
CA SER A 235 -24.29 -66.70 -39.39
C SER A 235 -25.24 -67.72 -38.76
N ASP A 236 -25.85 -67.38 -37.63
CA ASP A 236 -26.78 -68.28 -36.93
C ASP A 236 -28.02 -68.58 -37.77
N ILE A 237 -28.59 -67.57 -38.44
CA ILE A 237 -29.72 -67.76 -39.37
C ILE A 237 -29.35 -68.74 -40.47
N ARG A 238 -28.19 -68.56 -41.12
CA ARG A 238 -27.72 -69.49 -42.17
C ARG A 238 -27.57 -70.92 -41.65
N GLN A 239 -27.02 -71.08 -40.45
CA GLN A 239 -26.91 -72.41 -39.84
C GLN A 239 -28.28 -73.04 -39.59
N TRP A 240 -29.28 -72.27 -39.18
CA TRP A 240 -30.65 -72.75 -39.00
C TRP A 240 -31.34 -73.08 -40.32
N GLU A 241 -31.12 -72.27 -41.36
CA GLU A 241 -31.59 -72.54 -42.73
C GLU A 241 -31.02 -73.85 -43.27
N ASP A 242 -29.71 -74.08 -43.11
CA ASP A 242 -29.06 -75.33 -43.51
C ASP A 242 -29.62 -76.54 -42.77
N ARG A 243 -29.81 -76.43 -41.45
CA ARG A 243 -30.44 -77.48 -40.63
C ARG A 243 -31.88 -77.74 -41.07
N TRP A 244 -32.63 -76.70 -41.34
CA TRP A 244 -34.02 -76.82 -41.81
C TRP A 244 -34.09 -77.50 -43.18
N ALA A 245 -33.22 -77.13 -44.11
CA ALA A 245 -33.11 -77.77 -45.42
C ALA A 245 -32.78 -79.27 -45.29
N GLN A 246 -31.85 -79.65 -44.40
CA GLN A 246 -31.55 -81.05 -44.13
C GLN A 246 -32.75 -81.83 -43.59
N VAL A 247 -33.53 -81.23 -42.68
CA VAL A 247 -34.76 -81.86 -42.18
C VAL A 247 -35.76 -82.03 -43.32
N GLN A 248 -35.94 -81.01 -44.15
CA GLN A 248 -36.87 -81.05 -45.29
C GLN A 248 -36.46 -82.11 -46.32
N ASP A 249 -35.17 -82.20 -46.66
CA ASP A 249 -34.63 -83.24 -47.54
C ASP A 249 -34.86 -84.64 -46.97
N ARG A 250 -34.64 -84.82 -45.67
CA ARG A 250 -34.91 -86.09 -45.00
C ARG A 250 -36.39 -86.46 -45.07
N GLN A 251 -37.28 -85.50 -44.89
CA GLN A 251 -38.72 -85.73 -45.01
C GLN A 251 -39.12 -86.05 -46.45
N ALA A 252 -38.56 -85.35 -47.44
CA ALA A 252 -38.80 -85.61 -48.85
C ALA A 252 -38.35 -87.03 -49.24
N ARG A 253 -37.15 -87.47 -48.80
CA ARG A 253 -36.66 -88.83 -49.02
C ARG A 253 -37.59 -89.88 -48.42
N LYS A 254 -38.01 -89.71 -47.16
CA LYS A 254 -38.98 -90.61 -46.51
C LYS A 254 -40.33 -90.64 -47.25
N ALA A 255 -40.82 -89.48 -47.71
CA ALA A 255 -42.07 -89.41 -48.47
C ALA A 255 -41.97 -90.17 -49.81
N VAL A 256 -40.82 -90.09 -50.49
CA VAL A 256 -40.54 -90.87 -51.70
C VAL A 256 -40.47 -92.36 -51.41
N GLU A 257 -39.75 -92.78 -50.37
CA GLU A 257 -39.66 -94.18 -49.93
C GLU A 257 -41.03 -94.76 -49.60
N LEU A 258 -41.83 -94.04 -48.79
CA LEU A 258 -43.20 -94.43 -48.46
C LEU A 258 -44.07 -94.56 -49.70
N ARG A 259 -44.00 -93.59 -50.62
CA ARG A 259 -44.73 -93.66 -51.89
C ARG A 259 -44.31 -94.88 -52.72
N SER A 260 -43.01 -95.17 -52.80
CA SER A 260 -42.48 -96.34 -53.51
C SER A 260 -42.98 -97.64 -52.89
N LEU A 261 -42.95 -97.75 -51.56
CA LEU A 261 -43.48 -98.91 -50.83
C LEU A 261 -44.98 -99.10 -51.08
N THR A 262 -45.78 -98.03 -50.96
CA THR A 262 -47.22 -98.07 -51.25
C THR A 262 -47.50 -98.51 -52.69
N MET A 263 -46.74 -98.02 -53.67
CA MET A 263 -46.88 -98.44 -55.07
C MET A 263 -46.49 -99.92 -55.28
N ALA A 264 -45.41 -100.39 -54.66
CA ALA A 264 -45.00 -101.79 -54.75
C ALA A 264 -46.04 -102.73 -54.12
N ILE A 265 -46.56 -102.39 -52.93
CA ILE A 265 -47.65 -103.12 -52.26
C ILE A 265 -48.88 -103.17 -53.17
N HIS A 266 -49.28 -102.02 -53.71
CA HIS A 266 -50.44 -101.95 -54.60
C HIS A 266 -50.25 -102.78 -55.88
N GLY A 267 -49.06 -102.73 -56.49
CA GLY A 267 -48.71 -103.52 -57.67
C GLY A 267 -48.72 -105.02 -57.40
N LEU A 268 -48.16 -105.46 -56.27
CA LEU A 268 -48.21 -106.87 -55.84
C LEU A 268 -49.64 -107.33 -55.56
N PHE A 269 -50.43 -106.51 -54.86
CA PHE A 269 -51.84 -106.78 -54.59
C PHE A 269 -52.64 -106.91 -55.90
N HIS A 270 -52.42 -106.00 -56.86
CA HIS A 270 -53.06 -106.06 -58.16
C HIS A 270 -52.67 -107.35 -58.92
N ALA A 271 -51.39 -107.73 -58.92
CA ALA A 271 -50.92 -108.94 -59.57
C ALA A 271 -51.51 -110.22 -58.93
N ALA A 272 -51.59 -110.28 -57.60
CA ALA A 272 -52.26 -111.36 -56.88
C ALA A 272 -53.76 -111.40 -57.18
N SER A 273 -54.41 -110.23 -57.16
CA SER A 273 -55.85 -110.09 -57.42
C SER A 273 -56.24 -110.50 -58.84
N ALA A 274 -55.38 -110.23 -59.83
CA ALA A 274 -55.59 -110.62 -61.22
C ALA A 274 -55.61 -112.15 -61.43
N ARG A 275 -55.00 -112.94 -60.53
CA ARG A 275 -54.91 -114.40 -60.65
C ARG A 275 -56.04 -115.16 -59.96
N LEU A 276 -56.62 -114.61 -58.90
CA LEU A 276 -57.57 -115.33 -58.04
C LEU A 276 -58.95 -114.67 -57.88
N GLN A 277 -59.19 -113.48 -58.45
CA GLN A 277 -60.45 -112.71 -58.29
C GLN A 277 -60.94 -112.64 -56.83
N PRO A 278 -60.32 -111.80 -55.99
CA PRO A 278 -60.67 -111.71 -54.58
C PRO A 278 -62.11 -111.23 -54.36
N GLN A 279 -62.77 -111.77 -53.33
CA GLN A 279 -64.10 -111.35 -52.89
C GLN A 279 -64.00 -110.07 -52.05
N GLY A 280 -64.01 -108.91 -52.71
CA GLY A 280 -64.11 -107.60 -52.06
C GLY A 280 -63.27 -106.49 -52.72
N ARG A 281 -63.75 -105.25 -52.65
CA ARG A 281 -63.07 -104.08 -53.23
C ARG A 281 -62.16 -103.42 -52.19
N VAL A 282 -60.84 -103.59 -52.31
CA VAL A 282 -59.85 -102.90 -51.46
C VAL A 282 -59.46 -101.57 -52.10
N ALA A 283 -59.43 -100.49 -51.31
CA ALA A 283 -59.06 -99.17 -51.80
C ALA A 283 -57.56 -99.10 -52.16
N ALA A 284 -57.22 -98.31 -53.19
CA ALA A 284 -55.84 -98.18 -53.67
C ALA A 284 -54.87 -97.59 -52.62
N GLY A 285 -55.38 -96.78 -51.67
CA GLY A 285 -54.58 -96.15 -50.62
C GLY A 285 -54.43 -96.95 -49.32
N ASP A 286 -55.12 -98.08 -49.16
CA ASP A 286 -55.06 -98.87 -47.92
C ASP A 286 -54.00 -99.99 -48.04
N SER A 287 -52.74 -99.60 -47.87
CA SER A 287 -51.60 -100.52 -47.98
C SER A 287 -51.64 -101.65 -46.95
N HIS A 288 -52.23 -101.43 -45.78
CA HIS A 288 -52.34 -102.46 -44.74
C HIS A 288 -53.29 -103.58 -45.17
N ARG A 289 -54.51 -103.22 -45.61
CA ARG A 289 -55.46 -104.23 -46.11
C ARG A 289 -54.95 -104.92 -47.37
N GLN A 290 -54.25 -104.21 -48.26
CA GLN A 290 -53.61 -104.82 -49.43
C GLN A 290 -52.56 -105.87 -49.04
N LEU A 291 -51.70 -105.58 -48.06
CA LEU A 291 -50.72 -106.54 -47.53
C LEU A 291 -51.38 -107.74 -46.85
N ASP A 292 -52.46 -107.53 -46.09
CA ASP A 292 -53.20 -108.62 -45.45
C ASP A 292 -53.76 -109.61 -46.48
N MET A 293 -54.30 -109.09 -47.59
CA MET A 293 -54.80 -109.89 -48.70
C MET A 293 -53.67 -110.63 -49.45
N ILE A 294 -52.53 -109.96 -49.70
CA ILE A 294 -51.35 -110.61 -50.29
C ILE A 294 -50.85 -111.74 -49.38
N ARG A 295 -50.81 -111.51 -48.06
CA ARG A 295 -50.41 -112.53 -47.09
C ARG A 295 -51.34 -113.73 -47.13
N GLN A 296 -52.66 -113.52 -47.16
CA GLN A 296 -53.62 -114.61 -47.30
C GLN A 296 -53.37 -115.41 -48.58
N PHE A 297 -53.19 -114.73 -49.72
CA PHE A 297 -52.85 -115.38 -50.98
C PHE A 297 -51.60 -116.26 -50.92
N ILE A 298 -50.54 -115.80 -50.26
CA ILE A 298 -49.31 -116.60 -50.11
C ILE A 298 -49.58 -117.85 -49.27
N HIS A 299 -50.36 -117.76 -48.18
CA HIS A 299 -50.73 -118.93 -47.38
C HIS A 299 -51.58 -119.90 -48.20
N ASP A 300 -52.58 -119.41 -48.95
CA ASP A 300 -53.41 -120.25 -49.81
C ASP A 300 -52.57 -120.99 -50.87
N LEU A 301 -51.56 -120.32 -51.45
CA LEU A 301 -50.60 -120.96 -52.36
C LEU A 301 -49.73 -122.00 -51.66
N GLN A 302 -49.24 -121.70 -50.45
CA GLN A 302 -48.43 -122.63 -49.67
C GLN A 302 -49.22 -123.89 -49.33
N ASP A 303 -50.45 -123.73 -48.84
CA ASP A 303 -51.38 -124.82 -48.54
C ASP A 303 -51.65 -125.65 -49.80
N PHE A 304 -51.96 -125.02 -50.94
CA PHE A 304 -52.14 -125.73 -52.22
C PHE A 304 -50.89 -126.51 -52.65
N THR A 305 -49.71 -125.95 -52.44
CA THR A 305 -48.46 -126.60 -52.87
C THR A 305 -48.07 -127.75 -51.94
N GLU A 306 -48.31 -127.62 -50.64
CA GLU A 306 -48.13 -128.71 -49.67
C GLU A 306 -49.15 -129.82 -49.92
N ASP A 307 -50.42 -129.50 -50.18
CA ASP A 307 -51.44 -130.46 -50.64
C ASP A 307 -50.98 -131.21 -51.90
N MET A 308 -50.38 -130.51 -52.86
CA MET A 308 -49.82 -131.13 -54.07
C MET A 308 -48.60 -132.02 -53.77
N LYS A 309 -47.74 -131.65 -52.83
CA LYS A 309 -46.60 -132.47 -52.40
C LYS A 309 -47.04 -133.71 -51.62
N GLU A 310 -48.06 -133.60 -50.78
CA GLU A 310 -48.63 -134.74 -50.05
C GLU A 310 -49.28 -135.74 -51.02
N ARG A 311 -49.98 -135.24 -52.05
CA ARG A 311 -50.47 -136.07 -53.16
C ARG A 311 -49.33 -136.71 -53.98
N GLY A 312 -48.18 -136.03 -54.10
CA GLY A 312 -46.99 -136.56 -54.77
C GLY A 312 -46.18 -137.59 -53.95
N ARG A 313 -46.28 -137.57 -52.61
CA ARG A 313 -45.66 -138.58 -51.71
C ARG A 313 -46.52 -139.83 -51.52
N ALA A 314 -47.79 -139.80 -51.96
CA ALA A 314 -48.70 -140.93 -51.92
C ALA A 314 -48.59 -141.85 -53.17
N LEU A 315 -47.59 -141.63 -54.03
CA LEU A 315 -47.20 -142.45 -55.18
C LEU A 315 -45.79 -143.01 -54.97
#